data_AF-A0A9D1VCC1-F1
#
_entry.id   AF-A0A9D1VCC1-F1
#
_cell.length_a   1.000
_cell.length_b   1.000
_cell.length_c   1.000
_cell.angle_alpha   90.00
_cell.angle_beta   90.00
_cell.angle_gamma   90.00
#
_symmetry.space_group_name_H-M   'P 1'
#
loop_
_entity.id
_entity.type
_entity.pdbx_description
1 polymer ?
#
loop_
_entity_poly.entity_id
_entity_poly.type
_entity_poly.pdbx_seq_one_letter_code
_entity_poly.pdbx_strand_id
1 'polypeptide(L)'
;MKSIFLTLSAAVCCSVLLGDEEGPANYSLWPRRPAELAQARRLMAEGKNSEAAYLLRPYWSAEGIVGREARQLTGLINVPRYLSRQHPHAFLYTVKRGDNIARVARNTKCLQELIMLLNGIVDPSRLMVGQKLVAVPMNQRLELHVAHLEASVWDGDILVADYAIEGLEGIGSKGKNEVTALKSCECLVGGATARVVGTGKAAVDRSLVLSSGCVLAAEHRGGRTVRLKQRDLNELALLLAPGAEVCLVRDEEAYAEERAARQAQQAQDASDEVDEAEEVSEE
;
A
#
# COMPACT_ATOMS: atom_id res chain seq x y z
N MET A 1 11.47 -46.47 72.86
CA MET A 1 10.37 -45.49 72.98
C MET A 1 10.33 -44.67 71.68
N LYS A 2 9.16 -44.70 71.02
CA LYS A 2 8.66 -43.84 69.93
C LYS A 2 9.35 -43.88 68.55
N SER A 3 8.76 -44.74 67.73
CA SER A 3 8.63 -44.69 66.26
C SER A 3 7.98 -43.39 65.79
N ILE A 4 8.42 -42.83 64.64
CA ILE A 4 7.57 -42.05 63.72
C ILE A 4 7.97 -42.37 62.28
N PHE A 5 7.20 -43.26 61.66
CA PHE A 5 6.97 -43.31 60.22
C PHE A 5 6.09 -42.10 59.85
N LEU A 6 6.37 -41.45 58.73
CA LEU A 6 5.36 -40.64 58.03
C LEU A 6 5.42 -40.91 56.53
N THR A 7 4.62 -41.88 56.11
CA THR A 7 4.14 -42.03 54.74
C THR A 7 3.02 -41.02 54.51
N LEU A 8 3.10 -40.21 53.46
CA LEU A 8 1.94 -39.47 52.95
C LEU A 8 1.72 -39.84 51.49
N SER A 9 0.52 -40.36 51.27
CA SER A 9 -0.01 -41.03 50.11
C SER A 9 -0.26 -40.08 48.95
N ALA A 10 -0.08 -40.60 47.75
CA ALA A 10 -0.72 -40.10 46.53
C ALA A 10 -2.25 -40.15 46.68
N ALA A 11 -2.96 -39.12 46.19
CA ALA A 11 -3.89 -39.22 45.05
C ALA A 11 -4.82 -37.99 44.95
N VAL A 12 -5.14 -37.67 43.69
CA VAL A 12 -6.29 -36.88 43.20
C VAL A 12 -6.12 -35.35 43.18
N CYS A 13 -5.67 -34.83 42.04
CA CYS A 13 -6.64 -34.25 41.09
C CYS A 13 -6.01 -34.16 39.68
N CYS A 14 -6.41 -35.06 38.79
CA CYS A 14 -6.30 -34.85 37.36
C CYS A 14 -7.34 -33.80 36.95
N SER A 15 -6.89 -32.60 36.60
CA SER A 15 -7.61 -31.72 35.70
C SER A 15 -6.69 -31.44 34.51
N VAL A 16 -6.97 -32.17 33.43
CA VAL A 16 -6.58 -31.84 32.07
C VAL A 16 -7.01 -30.41 31.76
N LEU A 17 -6.11 -29.57 31.24
CA LEU A 17 -6.36 -28.81 30.01
C LEU A 17 -5.02 -28.35 29.42
N LEU A 18 -4.87 -28.68 28.15
CA LEU A 18 -3.72 -28.56 27.28
C LEU A 18 -3.26 -27.11 27.09
N GLY A 19 -1.95 -26.93 27.01
CA GLY A 19 -1.27 -25.70 26.60
C GLY A 19 0.16 -26.04 26.24
N ASP A 20 0.30 -26.67 25.07
CA ASP A 20 1.54 -27.13 24.45
C ASP A 20 2.47 -25.96 24.05
N GLU A 21 3.78 -26.25 24.18
CA GLU A 21 4.93 -25.74 23.40
C GLU A 21 5.39 -24.28 23.59
N GLU A 22 6.68 -23.93 23.59
CA GLU A 22 7.95 -24.54 23.98
C GLU A 22 9.00 -23.44 23.76
N GLY A 23 9.91 -23.24 24.72
CA GLY A 23 11.11 -22.43 24.52
C GLY A 23 11.73 -21.96 25.84
N PRO A 24 13.03 -22.21 26.09
CA PRO A 24 13.67 -21.76 27.32
C PRO A 24 13.64 -20.23 27.40
N ALA A 25 13.39 -19.71 28.60
CA ALA A 25 13.35 -18.29 28.91
C ALA A 25 14.55 -17.57 28.28
N ASN A 26 14.28 -16.72 27.30
CA ASN A 26 15.31 -16.02 26.55
C ASN A 26 15.75 -14.79 27.36
N TYR A 27 16.96 -14.82 27.92
CA TYR A 27 17.59 -13.67 28.58
C TYR A 27 18.23 -12.68 27.59
N SER A 28 18.03 -12.85 26.28
CA SER A 28 18.43 -11.86 25.28
C SER A 28 17.49 -10.66 25.31
N LEU A 29 18.05 -9.47 25.56
CA LEU A 29 17.36 -8.18 25.42
C LEU A 29 16.97 -7.86 23.96
N TRP A 30 17.38 -8.69 22.99
CA TRP A 30 16.99 -8.55 21.60
C TRP A 30 15.65 -9.26 21.33
N PRO A 31 14.67 -8.57 20.72
CA PRO A 31 13.43 -9.20 20.28
C PRO A 31 13.76 -10.35 19.33
N ARG A 32 13.19 -11.54 19.57
CA ARG A 32 13.27 -12.62 18.58
C ARG A 32 12.51 -12.16 17.35
N ARG A 33 13.19 -12.06 16.20
CA ARG A 33 12.49 -11.86 14.93
C ARG A 33 11.65 -13.11 14.64
N PRO A 34 10.39 -12.95 14.21
CA PRO A 34 9.56 -14.08 13.80
C PRO A 34 10.29 -14.93 12.74
N ALA A 35 10.27 -16.26 12.90
CA ALA A 35 10.89 -17.18 11.95
C ALA A 35 10.29 -17.04 10.54
N GLU A 36 9.04 -16.58 10.51
CA GLU A 36 8.24 -16.25 9.35
C GLU A 36 8.93 -15.22 8.46
N LEU A 37 9.53 -14.15 9.00
CA LEU A 37 10.24 -13.16 8.17
C LEU A 37 11.47 -13.76 7.47
N ALA A 38 12.13 -14.72 8.11
CA ALA A 38 13.23 -15.44 7.50
C ALA A 38 12.73 -16.42 6.43
N GLN A 39 11.62 -17.10 6.68
CA GLN A 39 10.97 -18.00 5.72
C GLN A 39 10.45 -17.23 4.50
N ALA A 40 9.83 -16.07 4.67
CA ALA A 40 9.37 -15.21 3.58
C ALA A 40 10.52 -14.85 2.63
N ARG A 41 11.70 -14.49 3.16
CA ARG A 41 12.88 -14.24 2.33
C ARG A 41 13.33 -15.46 1.53
N ARG A 42 13.29 -16.66 2.13
CA ARG A 42 13.63 -17.90 1.42
C ARG A 42 12.65 -18.16 0.29
N LEU A 43 11.35 -18.03 0.56
CA LEU A 43 10.30 -18.16 -0.45
C LEU A 43 10.47 -17.15 -1.59
N MET A 44 10.79 -15.89 -1.28
CA MET A 44 11.10 -14.88 -2.30
C MET A 44 12.33 -15.25 -3.15
N ALA A 45 13.39 -15.77 -2.53
CA ALA A 45 14.58 -16.22 -3.25
C ALA A 45 14.29 -17.43 -4.17
N GLU A 46 13.31 -18.27 -3.80
CA GLU A 46 12.80 -19.37 -4.62
C GLU A 46 11.78 -18.91 -5.68
N GLY A 47 11.41 -17.63 -5.72
CA GLY A 47 10.37 -17.08 -6.62
C GLY A 47 8.93 -17.35 -6.18
N LYS A 48 8.71 -17.94 -5.00
CA LYS A 48 7.38 -18.23 -4.41
C LYS A 48 6.78 -17.00 -3.73
N ASN A 49 6.65 -15.93 -4.50
CA ASN A 49 6.23 -14.61 -4.01
C ASN A 49 4.81 -14.61 -3.41
N SER A 50 3.90 -15.43 -3.93
CA SER A 50 2.53 -15.54 -3.39
C SER A 50 2.50 -16.13 -1.98
N GLU A 51 3.29 -17.18 -1.72
CA GLU A 51 3.42 -17.79 -0.40
C GLU A 51 4.10 -16.84 0.58
N ALA A 52 5.17 -16.17 0.14
CA ALA A 52 5.85 -15.15 0.95
C ALA A 52 4.90 -14.01 1.33
N ALA A 53 4.12 -13.49 0.37
CA ALA A 53 3.16 -12.42 0.63
C ALA A 53 2.07 -12.84 1.62
N TYR A 54 1.57 -14.07 1.54
CA TYR A 54 0.58 -14.60 2.49
C TYR A 54 1.14 -14.65 3.92
N LEU A 55 2.36 -15.15 4.07
CA LEU A 55 3.05 -15.27 5.35
C LEU A 55 3.31 -13.92 6.04
N LEU A 56 3.49 -12.85 5.26
CA LEU A 56 3.79 -11.51 5.78
C LEU A 56 2.56 -10.74 6.26
N ARG A 57 1.35 -11.11 5.83
CA ARG A 57 0.10 -10.38 6.12
C ARG A 57 -0.13 -10.07 7.61
N PRO A 58 0.02 -11.03 8.55
CA PRO A 58 -0.24 -10.77 9.95
C PRO A 58 0.68 -9.70 10.56
N TYR A 59 1.82 -9.42 9.92
CA TYR A 59 2.83 -8.49 10.40
C TYR A 59 2.69 -7.08 9.81
N TRP A 60 1.75 -6.83 8.89
CA TRP A 60 1.56 -5.49 8.33
C TRP A 60 1.14 -4.45 9.36
N SER A 61 0.44 -4.86 10.41
CA SER A 61 0.03 -4.00 11.52
C SER A 61 0.97 -4.08 12.72
N ALA A 62 2.05 -4.89 12.63
CA ALA A 62 3.01 -4.97 13.72
C ALA A 62 3.79 -3.64 13.84
N GLU A 63 4.09 -3.25 15.06
CA GLU A 63 4.92 -2.08 15.33
C GLU A 63 6.41 -2.40 15.23
N GLY A 64 7.22 -1.34 15.16
CA GLY A 64 8.67 -1.41 15.23
C GLY A 64 9.30 -2.14 14.03
N ILE A 65 10.43 -2.79 14.29
CA ILE A 65 11.30 -3.36 13.24
C ILE A 65 10.61 -4.50 12.48
N VAL A 66 9.83 -5.33 13.19
CA VAL A 66 9.16 -6.50 12.61
C VAL A 66 8.15 -6.08 11.55
N GLY A 67 7.26 -5.15 11.89
CA GLY A 67 6.26 -4.68 10.94
C GLY A 67 6.86 -3.91 9.77
N ARG A 68 7.82 -3.02 10.04
CA ARG A 68 8.56 -2.33 8.98
C ARG A 68 9.21 -3.31 8.01
N GLU A 69 9.88 -4.33 8.53
CA GLU A 69 10.52 -5.36 7.72
C GLU A 69 9.49 -6.15 6.89
N ALA A 70 8.35 -6.51 7.48
CA ALA A 70 7.28 -7.20 6.77
C ALA A 70 6.66 -6.33 5.65
N ARG A 71 6.39 -5.05 5.92
CA ARG A 71 5.88 -4.08 4.96
C ARG A 71 6.86 -3.87 3.80
N GLN A 72 8.16 -3.72 4.10
CA GLN A 72 9.22 -3.61 3.10
C GLN A 72 9.31 -4.86 2.20
N LEU A 73 9.35 -6.06 2.79
CA LEU A 73 9.37 -7.32 2.02
C LEU A 73 8.11 -7.46 1.15
N THR A 74 6.96 -7.04 1.66
CA THR A 74 5.71 -7.02 0.91
C THR A 74 5.78 -6.06 -0.28
N GLY A 75 6.31 -4.85 -0.09
CA GLY A 75 6.54 -3.89 -1.17
C GLY A 75 7.42 -4.44 -2.28
N LEU A 76 8.51 -5.16 -1.92
CA LEU A 76 9.37 -5.83 -2.90
C LEU A 76 8.66 -6.88 -3.75
N ILE A 77 7.61 -7.52 -3.21
CA ILE A 77 6.79 -8.49 -3.94
C ILE A 77 5.72 -7.79 -4.79
N ASN A 78 5.01 -6.84 -4.19
CA ASN A 78 3.80 -6.29 -4.77
C ASN A 78 4.09 -5.17 -5.78
N VAL A 79 5.06 -4.27 -5.54
CA VAL A 79 5.37 -3.19 -6.49
C VAL A 79 5.65 -3.71 -7.90
N PRO A 80 6.55 -4.69 -8.13
CA PRO A 80 6.78 -5.21 -9.48
C PRO A 80 5.52 -5.82 -10.09
N ARG A 81 4.68 -6.48 -9.28
CA ARG A 81 3.40 -7.05 -9.73
C ARG A 81 2.45 -5.94 -10.22
N TYR A 82 2.31 -4.86 -9.45
CA TYR A 82 1.45 -3.71 -9.77
C TYR A 82 1.98 -2.92 -10.98
N LEU A 83 3.30 -2.81 -11.14
CA LEU A 83 3.91 -2.13 -12.29
C LEU A 83 4.09 -3.04 -13.52
N SER A 84 3.41 -4.18 -13.56
CA SER A 84 3.49 -5.16 -14.66
C SER A 84 2.11 -5.58 -15.17
N ARG A 85 2.10 -6.36 -16.26
CA ARG A 85 0.87 -6.92 -16.83
C ARG A 85 0.16 -7.92 -15.91
N GLN A 86 0.80 -8.29 -14.79
CA GLN A 86 0.23 -9.15 -13.74
C GLN A 86 -0.51 -8.35 -12.65
N HIS A 87 -0.75 -7.05 -12.88
CA HIS A 87 -1.54 -6.22 -11.98
C HIS A 87 -2.91 -6.87 -11.71
N PRO A 88 -3.39 -6.94 -10.44
CA PRO A 88 -4.63 -7.65 -10.08
C PRO A 88 -5.87 -7.19 -10.85
N HIS A 89 -5.95 -5.88 -11.13
CA HIS A 89 -7.05 -5.26 -11.86
C HIS A 89 -6.79 -5.04 -13.36
N ALA A 90 -5.79 -5.72 -13.96
CA ALA A 90 -5.50 -5.57 -15.38
C ALA A 90 -6.61 -6.13 -16.28
N PHE A 91 -6.97 -5.37 -17.32
CA PHE A 91 -7.92 -5.81 -18.35
C PHE A 91 -7.49 -5.35 -19.75
N LEU A 92 -8.11 -5.93 -20.78
CA LEU A 92 -7.84 -5.57 -22.18
C LEU A 92 -8.81 -4.50 -22.68
N TYR A 93 -8.25 -3.39 -23.14
CA TYR A 93 -8.95 -2.31 -23.84
C TYR A 93 -8.68 -2.39 -25.34
N THR A 94 -9.73 -2.37 -26.16
CA THR A 94 -9.58 -2.29 -27.63
C THR A 94 -9.69 -0.84 -28.07
N VAL A 95 -8.64 -0.34 -28.70
CA VAL A 95 -8.55 1.05 -29.18
C VAL A 95 -9.64 1.33 -30.20
N LYS A 96 -10.40 2.39 -29.96
CA LYS A 96 -11.51 2.85 -30.81
C LYS A 96 -11.05 4.02 -31.69
N ARG A 97 -11.82 4.31 -32.74
CA ARG A 97 -11.56 5.44 -33.63
C ARG A 97 -11.58 6.75 -32.84
N GLY A 98 -10.51 7.54 -32.98
CA GLY A 98 -10.35 8.81 -32.28
C GLY A 98 -9.75 8.72 -30.88
N ASP A 99 -9.38 7.53 -30.42
CA ASP A 99 -8.62 7.39 -29.18
C ASP A 99 -7.20 7.94 -29.31
N ASN A 100 -6.72 8.48 -28.20
CA ASN A 100 -5.31 8.72 -27.94
C ASN A 100 -5.01 8.25 -26.51
N ILE A 101 -3.74 8.11 -26.15
CA ILE A 101 -3.36 7.58 -24.83
C ILE A 101 -4.02 8.35 -23.67
N ALA A 102 -4.10 9.68 -23.76
CA ALA A 102 -4.71 10.50 -22.69
C ALA A 102 -6.23 10.31 -22.58
N ARG A 103 -6.93 9.99 -23.66
CA ARG A 103 -8.36 9.68 -23.67
C ARG A 103 -8.60 8.26 -23.16
N VAL A 104 -7.80 7.29 -23.59
CA VAL A 104 -7.85 5.92 -23.07
C VAL A 104 -7.62 5.93 -21.57
N ALA A 105 -6.54 6.56 -21.10
CA ALA A 105 -6.20 6.72 -19.68
C ALA A 105 -7.39 7.23 -18.85
N ARG A 106 -8.04 8.31 -19.28
CA ARG A 106 -9.22 8.86 -18.58
C ARG A 106 -10.39 7.88 -18.58
N ASN A 107 -10.71 7.29 -19.73
CA ASN A 107 -11.85 6.37 -19.87
C ASN A 107 -11.65 5.09 -19.05
N THR A 108 -10.41 4.62 -18.91
CA THR A 108 -10.06 3.42 -18.15
C THR A 108 -9.65 3.71 -16.71
N LYS A 109 -9.73 4.97 -16.25
CA LYS A 109 -9.23 5.42 -14.93
C LYS A 109 -7.79 4.95 -14.64
N CYS A 110 -6.94 5.00 -15.65
CA CYS A 110 -5.54 4.56 -15.60
C CYS A 110 -4.59 5.74 -15.80
N LEU A 111 -3.35 5.61 -15.35
CA LEU A 111 -2.29 6.57 -15.64
C LEU A 111 -1.76 6.36 -17.07
N GLN A 112 -1.52 7.46 -17.79
CA GLN A 112 -0.93 7.42 -19.14
C GLN A 112 0.42 6.69 -19.13
N GLU A 113 1.30 7.04 -18.19
CA GLU A 113 2.62 6.43 -18.05
C GLU A 113 2.52 4.92 -17.80
N LEU A 114 1.55 4.49 -17.00
CA LEU A 114 1.33 3.07 -16.72
C LEU A 114 0.82 2.33 -17.95
N ILE A 115 -0.13 2.88 -18.72
CA ILE A 115 -0.56 2.28 -20.01
C ILE A 115 0.64 2.12 -20.94
N MET A 116 1.48 3.16 -21.05
CA MET A 116 2.66 3.11 -21.91
C MET A 116 3.65 2.04 -21.45
N LEU A 117 3.94 1.98 -20.15
CA LEU A 117 4.81 0.98 -19.53
C LEU A 117 4.31 -0.45 -19.78
N LEU A 118 3.05 -0.72 -19.48
CA LEU A 118 2.45 -2.06 -19.56
C LEU A 118 2.37 -2.60 -20.99
N ASN A 119 2.37 -1.73 -22.00
CA ASN A 119 2.23 -2.08 -23.41
C ASN A 119 3.49 -1.80 -24.24
N GLY A 120 4.59 -1.39 -23.62
CA GLY A 120 5.84 -1.08 -24.33
C GLY A 120 5.70 0.07 -25.34
N ILE A 121 4.78 1.00 -25.11
CA ILE A 121 4.52 2.12 -26.02
C ILE A 121 5.53 3.22 -25.72
N VAL A 122 6.48 3.42 -26.64
CA VAL A 122 7.40 4.55 -26.59
C VAL A 122 6.71 5.78 -27.17
N ASP A 123 6.18 5.71 -28.38
CA ASP A 123 5.55 6.87 -29.03
C ASP A 123 4.01 6.83 -28.89
N PRO A 124 3.41 7.73 -28.08
CA PRO A 124 1.96 7.74 -27.85
C PRO A 124 1.15 8.14 -29.08
N SER A 125 1.78 8.68 -30.14
CA SER A 125 1.09 9.07 -31.38
C SER A 125 0.81 7.90 -32.33
N ARG A 126 1.42 6.73 -32.10
CA ARG A 126 1.34 5.55 -32.99
C ARG A 126 0.23 4.57 -32.65
N LEU A 127 -0.83 5.02 -31.97
CA LEU A 127 -1.92 4.15 -31.55
C LEU A 127 -2.79 3.75 -32.75
N MET A 128 -3.01 2.45 -32.94
CA MET A 128 -3.81 1.92 -34.06
C MET A 128 -5.20 1.51 -33.60
N VAL A 129 -6.22 1.84 -34.38
CA VAL A 129 -7.60 1.38 -34.13
C VAL A 129 -7.63 -0.15 -34.18
N GLY A 130 -8.31 -0.78 -33.21
CA GLY A 130 -8.35 -2.23 -33.04
C GLY A 130 -7.17 -2.82 -32.26
N GLN A 131 -6.14 -2.04 -31.95
CA GLN A 131 -5.05 -2.48 -31.07
C GLN A 131 -5.59 -2.83 -29.68
N LYS A 132 -5.09 -3.92 -29.09
CA LYS A 132 -5.40 -4.31 -27.72
C LYS A 132 -4.35 -3.78 -26.76
N LEU A 133 -4.76 -2.99 -25.79
CA LEU A 133 -3.94 -2.44 -24.73
C LEU A 133 -4.31 -3.09 -23.39
N VAL A 134 -3.33 -3.35 -22.55
CA VAL A 134 -3.57 -3.61 -21.13
C VAL A 134 -3.73 -2.29 -20.41
N ALA A 135 -4.85 -2.14 -19.71
CA ALA A 135 -5.16 -1.00 -18.87
C ALA A 135 -5.48 -1.49 -17.46
N VAL A 136 -5.33 -0.59 -16.49
CA VAL A 136 -5.50 -0.87 -15.05
C VAL A 136 -6.23 0.31 -14.41
N PRO A 137 -7.41 0.11 -13.79
CA PRO A 137 -8.02 1.15 -12.98
C PRO A 137 -7.18 1.34 -11.70
N MET A 138 -6.88 2.59 -11.36
CA MET A 138 -6.06 2.92 -10.20
C MET A 138 -6.94 3.38 -9.04
N ASN A 139 -7.14 2.48 -8.07
CA ASN A 139 -7.98 2.70 -6.89
C ASN A 139 -7.16 2.75 -5.58
N GLN A 140 -5.83 2.81 -5.71
CA GLN A 140 -4.94 2.81 -4.57
C GLN A 140 -5.09 4.08 -3.74
N ARG A 141 -4.87 3.94 -2.43
CA ARG A 141 -4.79 5.06 -1.48
C ARG A 141 -3.40 5.14 -0.86
N LEU A 142 -3.06 6.30 -0.34
CA LEU A 142 -1.80 6.55 0.36
C LEU A 142 -2.08 6.92 1.82
N GLU A 143 -1.41 6.24 2.74
CA GLU A 143 -1.47 6.53 4.17
C GLU A 143 -0.10 7.03 4.61
N LEU A 144 -0.05 8.23 5.19
CA LEU A 144 1.15 8.89 5.68
C LEU A 144 1.16 8.83 7.20
N HIS A 145 1.84 7.83 7.74
CA HIS A 145 1.97 7.55 9.18
C HIS A 145 3.02 8.48 9.79
N VAL A 146 2.54 9.59 10.36
CA VAL A 146 3.39 10.67 10.88
C VAL A 146 4.20 10.22 12.09
N ALA A 147 3.63 9.35 12.93
CA ALA A 147 4.28 8.84 14.15
C ALA A 147 5.44 7.87 13.84
N HIS A 148 5.27 7.02 12.82
CA HIS A 148 6.24 5.97 12.46
C HIS A 148 7.18 6.36 11.32
N LEU A 149 6.95 7.54 10.72
CA LEU A 149 7.66 8.05 9.54
C LEU A 149 7.61 7.06 8.38
N GLU A 150 6.41 6.61 8.06
CA GLU A 150 6.14 5.63 7.01
C GLU A 150 5.03 6.13 6.08
N ALA A 151 5.14 5.81 4.81
CA ALA A 151 4.17 6.11 3.78
C ALA A 151 3.78 4.82 3.08
N SER A 152 2.54 4.36 3.29
CA SER A 152 2.08 3.05 2.86
C SER A 152 1.00 3.20 1.78
N VAL A 153 1.15 2.47 0.68
CA VAL A 153 0.18 2.43 -0.42
C VAL A 153 -0.68 1.18 -0.27
N TRP A 154 -1.99 1.37 -0.34
CA TRP A 154 -2.96 0.29 -0.15
C TRP A 154 -3.92 0.17 -1.33
N ASP A 155 -4.30 -1.06 -1.64
CA ASP A 155 -5.33 -1.41 -2.61
C ASP A 155 -6.37 -2.30 -1.92
N GLY A 156 -7.50 -1.72 -1.52
CA GLY A 156 -8.38 -2.33 -0.54
C GLY A 156 -7.61 -2.65 0.75
N ASP A 157 -7.61 -3.92 1.16
CA ASP A 157 -6.89 -4.37 2.37
C ASP A 157 -5.50 -4.94 2.04
N ILE A 158 -5.05 -4.84 0.79
CA ILE A 158 -3.76 -5.33 0.34
C ILE A 158 -2.74 -4.20 0.42
N LEU A 159 -1.69 -4.38 1.22
CA LEU A 159 -0.54 -3.49 1.22
C LEU A 159 0.23 -3.63 -0.09
N VAL A 160 0.30 -2.56 -0.88
CA VAL A 160 1.01 -2.53 -2.17
C VAL A 160 2.49 -2.20 -1.97
N ALA A 161 2.77 -1.17 -1.18
CA ALA A 161 4.13 -0.67 -0.98
C ALA A 161 4.24 0.08 0.34
N ASP A 162 5.45 0.20 0.86
CA ASP A 162 5.76 0.95 2.07
C ASP A 162 7.09 1.68 1.89
N TYR A 163 7.11 2.97 2.23
CA TYR A 163 8.23 3.87 2.02
C TYR A 163 8.59 4.59 3.31
N ALA A 164 9.89 4.81 3.53
CA ALA A 164 10.36 5.57 4.67
C ALA A 164 10.24 7.08 4.41
N ILE A 165 9.66 7.80 5.37
CA ILE A 165 9.66 9.26 5.40
C ILE A 165 10.98 9.72 6.04
N GLU A 166 11.76 10.51 5.30
CA GLU A 166 13.06 11.04 5.75
C GLU A 166 12.93 12.32 6.58
N GLY A 167 11.77 12.97 6.55
CA GLY A 167 11.52 14.15 7.34
C GLY A 167 10.14 14.75 7.13
N LEU A 168 9.74 15.59 8.06
CA LEU A 168 8.46 16.28 8.07
C LEU A 168 8.70 17.75 8.41
N GLU A 169 8.06 18.64 7.66
CA GLU A 169 8.18 20.08 7.83
C GLU A 169 6.79 20.71 7.80
N GLY A 170 6.48 21.55 8.77
CA GLY A 170 5.14 22.14 8.91
C GLY A 170 4.03 21.13 9.22
N ILE A 171 4.38 19.88 9.57
CA ILE A 171 3.43 18.80 9.90
C ILE A 171 3.70 18.34 11.33
N GLY A 172 2.72 18.57 12.21
CA GLY A 172 2.77 18.07 13.59
C GLY A 172 2.34 16.60 13.68
N SER A 173 2.96 15.87 14.62
CA SER A 173 2.65 14.47 14.94
C SER A 173 1.39 14.28 15.80
N LYS A 174 0.91 15.36 16.43
CA LYS A 174 -0.34 15.36 17.20
C LYS A 174 -1.44 16.08 16.45
N GLY A 175 -2.68 15.64 16.64
CA GLY A 175 -3.87 16.22 16.03
C GLY A 175 -4.76 15.15 15.43
N LYS A 176 -5.86 15.59 14.82
CA LYS A 176 -6.79 14.67 14.13
C LYS A 176 -6.16 14.13 12.86
N ASN A 177 -6.59 12.95 12.44
CA ASN A 177 -6.30 12.44 11.11
C ASN A 177 -6.87 13.38 10.05
N GLU A 178 -6.17 13.52 8.94
CA GLU A 178 -6.54 14.45 7.87
C GLU A 178 -6.61 13.69 6.56
N VAL A 179 -7.80 13.64 5.97
CA VAL A 179 -8.03 13.04 4.66
C VAL A 179 -7.97 14.12 3.60
N THR A 180 -7.19 13.88 2.56
CA THR A 180 -7.05 14.73 1.38
C THR A 180 -6.97 13.85 0.14
N ALA A 181 -6.62 14.44 -1.00
CA ALA A 181 -6.43 13.71 -2.24
C ALA A 181 -5.14 14.13 -2.94
N LEU A 182 -4.59 13.24 -3.73
CA LEU A 182 -3.49 13.54 -4.64
C LEU A 182 -3.99 14.48 -5.73
N LYS A 183 -3.54 15.74 -5.71
CA LYS A 183 -3.94 16.74 -6.72
C LYS A 183 -3.21 16.52 -8.03
N SER A 184 -1.89 16.34 -7.97
CA SER A 184 -1.06 16.17 -9.16
C SER A 184 0.31 15.57 -8.85
N CYS A 185 0.89 14.86 -9.81
CA CYS A 185 2.31 14.49 -9.82
C CYS A 185 3.07 15.44 -10.75
N GLU A 186 3.85 16.35 -10.16
CA GLU A 186 4.68 17.31 -10.89
C GLU A 186 5.98 16.67 -11.40
N CYS A 187 6.49 17.17 -12.51
CA CYS A 187 7.78 16.76 -13.08
C CYS A 187 8.84 17.82 -12.75
N LEU A 188 10.02 17.38 -12.34
CA LEU A 188 11.11 18.23 -11.86
C LEU A 188 12.35 18.09 -12.74
N VAL A 189 12.77 19.18 -13.38
CA VAL A 189 14.00 19.21 -14.19
C VAL A 189 14.96 20.19 -13.53
N GLY A 190 16.10 19.70 -13.03
CA GLY A 190 17.07 20.52 -12.31
C GLY A 190 16.48 21.17 -11.04
N GLY A 191 15.58 20.48 -10.34
CA GLY A 191 14.91 20.96 -9.13
C GLY A 191 13.69 21.86 -9.37
N ALA A 192 13.52 22.41 -10.58
CA ALA A 192 12.38 23.25 -10.93
C ALA A 192 11.22 22.45 -11.53
N THR A 193 9.97 22.83 -11.20
CA THR A 193 8.79 22.25 -11.82
C THR A 193 8.75 22.59 -13.31
N ALA A 194 8.60 21.57 -14.16
CA ALA A 194 8.61 21.69 -15.60
C ALA A 194 7.43 20.94 -16.23
N ARG A 195 6.90 21.48 -17.33
CA ARG A 195 5.90 20.77 -18.13
C ARG A 195 6.59 19.80 -19.08
N VAL A 196 6.61 18.53 -18.69
CA VAL A 196 7.17 17.44 -19.52
C VAL A 196 6.03 16.61 -20.11
N VAL A 197 6.11 16.30 -21.40
CA VAL A 197 5.09 15.56 -22.14
C VAL A 197 5.73 14.35 -22.83
N GLY A 198 4.95 13.29 -23.03
CA GLY A 198 5.41 12.10 -23.74
C GLY A 198 6.38 11.24 -22.92
N THR A 199 7.34 10.61 -23.61
CA THR A 199 8.30 9.66 -23.03
C THR A 199 9.19 10.25 -21.95
N GLY A 200 9.59 11.52 -22.11
CA GLY A 200 10.43 12.22 -21.14
C GLY A 200 9.80 12.30 -19.76
N LYS A 201 8.47 12.25 -19.67
CA LYS A 201 7.74 12.38 -18.40
C LYS A 201 8.07 11.24 -17.42
N ALA A 202 8.34 10.04 -17.93
CA ALA A 202 8.68 8.88 -17.10
C ALA A 202 10.13 8.92 -16.58
N ALA A 203 11.03 9.64 -17.27
CA ALA A 203 12.45 9.71 -16.93
C ALA A 203 12.79 10.89 -16.00
N VAL A 204 11.81 11.74 -15.69
CA VAL A 204 11.99 12.97 -14.94
C VAL A 204 11.52 12.77 -13.51
N ASP A 205 12.26 13.37 -12.58
CA ASP A 205 11.96 13.32 -11.15
C ASP A 205 10.58 13.85 -10.82
N ARG A 206 9.95 13.26 -9.81
CA ARG A 206 8.57 13.54 -9.42
C ARG A 206 8.48 14.13 -8.02
N SER A 207 7.52 15.03 -7.87
CA SER A 207 6.96 15.44 -6.58
C SER A 207 5.44 15.34 -6.62
N LEU A 208 4.83 14.94 -5.51
CA LEU A 208 3.38 14.77 -5.42
C LEU A 208 2.80 15.93 -4.62
N VAL A 209 1.79 16.59 -5.18
CA VAL A 209 1.10 17.71 -4.54
C VAL A 209 -0.27 17.25 -4.09
N LEU A 210 -0.59 17.45 -2.83
CA LEU A 210 -1.88 17.11 -2.23
C LEU A 210 -2.84 18.31 -2.30
N SER A 211 -4.14 18.05 -2.31
CA SER A 211 -5.18 19.09 -2.30
C SER A 211 -5.16 19.93 -1.02
N SER A 212 -4.63 19.41 0.09
CA SER A 212 -4.38 20.14 1.33
C SER A 212 -3.25 21.18 1.25
N GLY A 213 -2.53 21.23 0.12
CA GLY A 213 -1.32 22.06 -0.04
C GLY A 213 -0.05 21.40 0.52
N CYS A 214 -0.15 20.20 1.07
CA CYS A 214 1.02 19.41 1.45
C CYS A 214 1.73 18.83 0.21
N VAL A 215 3.05 18.79 0.23
CA VAL A 215 3.88 18.30 -0.88
C VAL A 215 4.76 17.15 -0.41
N LEU A 216 4.82 16.08 -1.20
CA LEU A 216 5.79 15.00 -1.06
C LEU A 216 6.94 15.26 -2.05
N ALA A 217 8.14 15.48 -1.55
CA ALA A 217 9.30 15.89 -2.35
C ALA A 217 10.61 15.37 -1.75
N ALA A 218 11.67 15.25 -2.56
CA ALA A 218 12.99 14.84 -2.07
C ALA A 218 13.69 15.96 -1.28
N GLU A 219 13.42 17.21 -1.67
CA GLU A 219 14.01 18.40 -1.08
C GLU A 219 12.95 19.26 -0.40
N HIS A 220 13.41 20.14 0.50
CA HIS A 220 12.58 21.14 1.14
C HIS A 220 11.93 22.07 0.11
N ARG A 221 10.61 22.24 0.17
CA ARG A 221 9.87 23.14 -0.71
C ARG A 221 9.14 24.28 0.02
N GLY A 222 9.39 24.44 1.32
CA GLY A 222 8.63 25.35 2.17
C GLY A 222 7.21 24.85 2.47
N GLY A 223 6.58 25.39 3.51
CA GLY A 223 5.23 24.98 3.92
C GLY A 223 5.18 23.57 4.48
N ARG A 224 4.11 22.82 4.14
CA ARG A 224 3.86 21.45 4.62
C ARG A 224 4.54 20.43 3.69
N THR A 225 5.67 19.89 4.08
CA THR A 225 6.44 18.95 3.25
C THR A 225 6.66 17.61 3.96
N VAL A 226 6.42 16.53 3.23
CA VAL A 226 6.83 15.16 3.61
C VAL A 226 8.01 14.79 2.73
N ARG A 227 9.18 14.57 3.33
CA ARG A 227 10.40 14.23 2.58
C ARG A 227 10.50 12.72 2.40
N LEU A 228 10.67 12.27 1.16
CA LEU A 228 10.95 10.88 0.80
C LEU A 228 12.10 10.85 -0.22
N LYS A 229 12.72 9.69 -0.41
CA LYS A 229 13.75 9.54 -1.44
C LYS A 229 13.18 9.80 -2.83
N GLN A 230 13.99 10.38 -3.71
CA GLN A 230 13.57 10.67 -5.09
C GLN A 230 13.13 9.42 -5.85
N ARG A 231 13.82 8.29 -5.63
CA ARG A 231 13.43 6.98 -6.18
C ARG A 231 12.01 6.59 -5.76
N ASP A 232 11.69 6.74 -4.48
CA ASP A 232 10.42 6.33 -3.89
C ASP A 232 9.28 7.23 -4.39
N LEU A 233 9.55 8.53 -4.58
CA LEU A 233 8.61 9.48 -5.20
C LEU A 233 8.30 9.13 -6.66
N ASN A 234 9.32 8.73 -7.43
CA ASN A 234 9.15 8.33 -8.82
C ASN A 234 8.30 7.05 -8.92
N GLU A 235 8.49 6.11 -7.99
CA GLU A 235 7.69 4.89 -7.89
C GLU A 235 6.24 5.16 -7.43
N LEU A 236 6.07 5.96 -6.38
CA LEU A 236 4.77 6.41 -5.88
C LEU A 236 3.93 7.10 -6.97
N ALA A 237 4.57 7.92 -7.81
CA ALA A 237 3.91 8.60 -8.93
C ALA A 237 3.39 7.63 -10.02
N LEU A 238 3.84 6.37 -10.04
CA LEU A 238 3.32 5.32 -10.91
C LEU A 238 2.27 4.44 -10.22
N LEU A 239 2.22 4.44 -8.89
CA LEU A 239 1.26 3.66 -8.09
C LEU A 239 -0.02 4.44 -7.74
N LEU A 240 -0.02 5.77 -7.88
CA LEU A 240 -1.14 6.63 -7.52
C LEU A 240 -1.61 7.46 -8.73
N ALA A 241 -2.93 7.51 -8.93
CA ALA A 241 -3.55 8.42 -9.88
C ALA A 241 -3.97 9.74 -9.21
N PRO A 242 -4.00 10.87 -9.93
CA PRO A 242 -4.64 12.09 -9.43
C PRO A 242 -6.09 11.80 -9.00
N GLY A 243 -6.46 12.29 -7.83
CA GLY A 243 -7.71 11.98 -7.15
C GLY A 243 -7.61 10.84 -6.12
N ALA A 244 -6.51 10.10 -6.07
CA ALA A 244 -6.29 9.07 -5.05
C ALA A 244 -6.42 9.64 -3.64
N GLU A 245 -7.13 8.93 -2.75
CA GLU A 245 -7.25 9.31 -1.35
C GLU A 245 -5.89 9.27 -0.68
N VAL A 246 -5.55 10.33 0.05
CA VAL A 246 -4.34 10.41 0.86
C VAL A 246 -4.72 10.78 2.27
N CYS A 247 -4.35 9.96 3.26
CA CYS A 247 -4.57 10.26 4.66
C CYS A 247 -3.27 10.58 5.38
N LEU A 248 -3.23 11.69 6.11
CA LEU A 248 -2.20 11.93 7.12
C LEU A 248 -2.67 11.34 8.45
N VAL A 249 -2.06 10.22 8.81
CA VAL A 249 -2.38 9.42 9.99
C VAL A 249 -1.50 9.88 11.15
N ARG A 250 -2.14 10.40 12.20
CA ARG A 250 -1.53 10.85 13.45
C ARG A 250 -1.94 9.97 14.63
N ASP A 251 -3.11 9.35 14.52
CA ASP A 251 -3.67 8.40 15.48
C ASP A 251 -4.17 7.17 14.70
N GLU A 252 -3.48 6.03 14.86
CA GLU A 252 -3.75 4.83 14.07
C GLU A 252 -5.03 4.12 14.49
N GLU A 253 -5.32 4.09 15.80
CA GLU A 253 -6.53 3.45 16.33
C GLU A 253 -7.77 4.20 15.85
N ALA A 254 -7.77 5.53 16.01
CA ALA A 254 -8.86 6.36 15.51
C ALA A 254 -9.03 6.26 13.98
N TYR A 255 -7.91 6.16 13.24
CA TYR A 255 -7.97 6.00 11.79
C TYR A 255 -8.59 4.65 11.39
N ALA A 256 -8.22 3.56 12.07
CA ALA A 256 -8.76 2.24 11.80
C ALA A 256 -10.28 2.19 12.03
N GLU A 257 -10.77 2.81 13.10
CA GLU A 257 -12.20 2.92 13.38
C GLU A 257 -12.94 3.76 12.31
N GLU A 258 -12.42 4.94 11.97
CA GLU A 258 -12.98 5.78 10.91
C GLU A 258 -13.03 5.05 9.56
N ARG A 259 -12.00 4.25 9.25
CA ARG A 259 -11.91 3.46 8.02
C ARG A 259 -12.92 2.33 7.99
N ALA A 260 -13.04 1.56 9.07
CA ALA A 260 -14.03 0.49 9.18
C ALA A 260 -15.45 1.03 9.02
N ALA A 261 -15.76 2.19 9.63
CA ALA A 261 -17.05 2.85 9.48
C ALA A 261 -17.33 3.27 8.03
N ARG A 262 -16.36 3.88 7.33
CA ARG A 262 -16.52 4.28 5.92
C ARG A 262 -16.68 3.09 4.99
N GLN A 263 -15.95 2.00 5.23
CA GLN A 263 -16.09 0.76 4.44
C GLN A 263 -17.47 0.13 4.65
N ALA A 264 -17.97 0.10 5.89
CA ALA A 264 -19.31 -0.38 6.19
C ALA A 264 -20.38 0.47 5.50
N GLN A 265 -20.24 1.79 5.50
CA GLN A 265 -21.17 2.70 4.80
C GLN A 265 -21.13 2.48 3.29
N GLN A 266 -19.94 2.40 2.68
CA GLN A 266 -19.80 2.15 1.23
C GLN A 266 -20.37 0.79 0.81
N ALA A 267 -20.28 -0.22 1.68
CA ALA A 267 -20.87 -1.52 1.43
C ALA A 267 -22.40 -1.48 1.48
N GLN A 268 -22.98 -0.66 2.37
CA GLN A 268 -24.42 -0.42 2.45
C GLN A 268 -24.93 0.38 1.25
N ASP A 269 -24.27 1.49 0.90
CA ASP A 269 -24.65 2.30 -0.26
C ASP A 269 -24.59 1.46 -1.56
N ALA A 270 -23.62 0.54 -1.67
CA ALA A 270 -23.49 -0.37 -2.81
C ALA A 270 -24.54 -1.50 -2.82
N SER A 271 -25.05 -1.95 -1.66
CA SER A 271 -26.17 -2.90 -1.65
C SER A 271 -27.47 -2.22 -2.05
N ASP A 272 -27.70 -1.00 -1.56
CA ASP A 272 -28.91 -0.25 -1.85
C ASP A 272 -29.02 0.13 -3.34
N GLU A 273 -27.89 0.50 -3.99
CA GLU A 273 -27.86 0.73 -5.45
C GLU A 273 -28.13 -0.53 -6.29
N VAL A 274 -27.81 -1.73 -5.77
CA VAL A 274 -28.07 -3.00 -6.47
C VAL A 274 -29.54 -3.38 -6.32
N ASP A 275 -30.11 -3.20 -5.13
CA ASP A 275 -31.53 -3.46 -4.88
C ASP A 275 -32.42 -2.50 -5.70
N GLU A 276 -32.08 -1.22 -5.78
CA GLU A 276 -32.77 -0.25 -6.66
C GLU A 276 -32.62 -0.59 -8.16
N ALA A 277 -31.47 -1.13 -8.57
CA ALA A 277 -31.26 -1.52 -9.97
C ALA A 277 -32.01 -2.81 -10.34
N GLU A 278 -32.22 -3.73 -9.40
CA GLU A 278 -33.03 -4.94 -9.60
C GLU A 278 -34.52 -4.60 -9.67
N GLU A 279 -35.05 -3.73 -8.78
CA GLU A 279 -36.45 -3.30 -8.82
C GLU A 279 -36.81 -2.58 -10.14
N VAL A 280 -35.91 -1.76 -10.69
CA VAL A 280 -36.14 -1.06 -11.98
C VAL A 280 -36.06 -2.01 -13.20
N SER A 281 -35.52 -3.21 -13.03
CA SER A 281 -35.44 -4.22 -14.10
C SER A 281 -36.63 -5.20 -14.14
N GLU A 282 -37.46 -5.20 -13.08
CA GLU A 282 -38.67 -6.03 -12.96
C GLU A 282 -39.98 -5.28 -13.36
N GLU A 283 -39.92 -3.97 -13.63
CA GLU A 283 -41.02 -3.16 -14.21
C GLU A 283 -40.94 -2.99 -15.74
#